data_AF-A0A1I3M5I9-F1
#
_entry.id   AF-A0A1I3M5I9-F1
#
_cell.length_a   1.000
_cell.length_b   1.000
_cell.length_c   1.000
_cell.angle_alpha   90.00
_cell.angle_beta   90.00
_cell.angle_gamma   90.00
#
_symmetry.space_group_name_H-M   'P 1'
#
loop_
_entity.id
_entity.type
_entity.pdbx_description
1 polymer ?
#
loop_
_entity_poly.entity_id
_entity_poly.type
_entity_poly.pdbx_seq_one_letter_code
_entity_poly.pdbx_strand_id
1 'polypeptide(L)'
;MIESKPKAGSSSRTSPPRKAAAKSSGKPAGKKATSRVISESAPSQGDWRVETLDEVRRIILEADPDITEERKWIKPSNPAGVPVWSHAGIICTGETYKQVVKLTFMRGAALKDPRKLFNSSLEGNARRAIDISEGEKIDSKALKALIQAAVAENLKAQNPKAKSPPKASGKVVLLSGGNPQIAKADGDAPVQAYIAAMPGWKSDLGKRLDEIITRTVPNVRKAVKWNSPFYGSEGQGWFLSFHVLTRYVKVTFFDGMSLQPIPPGGTEKSKEARWIDIYEEDELDEAQMAKWVKQAAALPGWTP
;
A
#
# COMPACT_ATOMS: atom_id res chain seq x y z
N MET A 1 33.75 53.64 38.05
CA MET A 1 32.40 54.24 38.18
C MET A 1 31.59 53.35 39.11
N ILE A 2 30.88 53.95 40.05
CA ILE A 2 30.22 53.28 41.18
C ILE A 2 28.74 53.66 41.10
N GLU A 3 27.84 52.67 41.22
CA GLU A 3 26.44 52.73 41.69
C GLU A 3 25.71 51.46 41.19
N SER A 4 24.59 50.97 41.71
CA SER A 4 23.92 50.96 43.02
C SER A 4 22.54 50.34 42.76
N LYS A 5 22.08 49.40 43.58
CA LYS A 5 20.65 49.07 43.74
C LYS A 5 20.09 49.98 44.85
N PRO A 6 18.81 50.43 44.86
CA PRO A 6 17.68 49.51 45.17
C PRO A 6 16.22 49.90 44.76
N LYS A 7 15.32 48.92 44.98
CA LYS A 7 13.89 48.97 45.43
C LYS A 7 12.88 50.07 44.98
N ALA A 8 11.86 49.59 44.25
CA ALA A 8 10.41 49.61 44.57
C ALA A 8 9.64 50.87 45.08
N GLY A 9 8.57 51.21 44.35
CA GLY A 9 7.40 52.03 44.77
C GLY A 9 6.44 52.20 43.58
N SER A 10 5.29 51.52 43.51
CA SER A 10 3.98 51.92 44.08
C SER A 10 3.38 53.23 43.56
N SER A 11 2.37 53.13 42.70
CA SER A 11 1.20 54.02 42.75
C SER A 11 -0.02 53.38 42.09
N SER A 12 -1.15 53.38 42.80
CA SER A 12 -2.42 52.78 42.40
C SER A 12 -3.50 53.84 42.17
N ARG A 13 -4.29 53.72 41.10
CA ARG A 13 -5.62 54.34 40.92
C ARG A 13 -6.43 53.47 39.94
N THR A 14 -7.73 53.19 40.08
CA THR A 14 -8.67 53.30 41.21
C THR A 14 -9.87 52.40 40.89
N SER A 15 -10.39 51.66 41.87
CA SER A 15 -11.67 50.91 41.80
C SER A 15 -12.81 51.76 42.44
N PRO A 16 -14.03 51.26 42.77
CA PRO A 16 -14.88 50.13 42.29
C PRO A 16 -16.32 50.71 41.98
N PRO A 17 -17.53 50.24 42.45
CA PRO A 17 -18.00 48.94 42.98
C PRO A 17 -19.44 48.42 42.61
N ARG A 18 -19.64 47.09 42.83
CA ARG A 18 -20.86 46.39 43.38
C ARG A 18 -22.13 46.28 42.51
N LYS A 19 -23.07 45.32 42.70
CA LYS A 19 -23.32 44.21 43.70
C LYS A 19 -24.11 43.09 42.97
N ALA A 20 -23.88 41.78 43.15
CA ALA A 20 -24.43 40.83 44.16
C ALA A 20 -25.98 40.77 44.24
N ALA A 21 -26.70 39.66 44.52
CA ALA A 21 -26.41 38.28 44.98
C ALA A 21 -27.61 37.32 44.58
N ALA A 22 -27.89 36.08 45.07
CA ALA A 22 -27.27 35.21 46.09
C ALA A 22 -27.67 33.69 45.97
N LYS A 23 -26.71 32.80 46.25
CA LYS A 23 -26.76 31.50 47.00
C LYS A 23 -28.09 30.79 47.40
N SER A 24 -28.14 29.47 47.14
CA SER A 24 -28.31 28.33 48.11
C SER A 24 -28.25 26.98 47.33
N SER A 25 -28.05 25.77 47.87
CA SER A 25 -27.33 25.26 49.06
C SER A 25 -27.20 23.71 48.99
N GLY A 26 -26.08 23.14 49.46
CA GLY A 26 -26.08 21.88 50.24
C GLY A 26 -25.65 20.57 49.56
N LYS A 27 -24.68 19.87 50.19
CA LYS A 27 -24.21 18.48 49.90
C LYS A 27 -24.26 17.70 51.25
N PRO A 28 -24.28 16.35 51.29
CA PRO A 28 -23.02 15.57 51.30
C PRO A 28 -23.12 14.20 50.58
N ALA A 29 -22.12 13.32 50.76
CA ALA A 29 -21.87 12.13 49.94
C ALA A 29 -22.13 10.78 50.64
N GLY A 30 -22.30 9.70 49.86
CA GLY A 30 -22.45 8.31 50.30
C GLY A 30 -21.92 7.31 49.25
N LYS A 31 -21.59 6.07 49.64
CA LYS A 31 -20.81 5.09 48.86
C LYS A 31 -21.66 3.95 48.25
N LYS A 32 -21.16 3.38 47.14
CA LYS A 32 -21.33 1.99 46.63
C LYS A 32 -22.75 1.38 46.59
N ALA A 33 -23.19 0.94 45.41
CA ALA A 33 -23.27 -0.49 45.05
C ALA A 33 -23.82 -0.70 43.63
N THR A 34 -23.44 -1.83 43.02
CA THR A 34 -23.98 -2.34 41.75
C THR A 34 -25.41 -2.85 41.92
N SER A 35 -26.35 -2.44 41.06
CA SER A 35 -27.55 -3.22 40.79
C SER A 35 -27.70 -3.43 39.28
N ARG A 36 -27.92 -4.69 38.92
CA ARG A 36 -27.93 -5.23 37.57
C ARG A 36 -29.35 -5.19 37.05
N VAL A 37 -29.70 -4.21 36.21
CA VAL A 37 -30.93 -4.32 35.40
C VAL A 37 -30.58 -5.16 34.19
N ILE A 38 -30.89 -6.45 34.29
CA ILE A 38 -30.96 -7.33 33.12
C ILE A 38 -32.21 -6.88 32.36
N SER A 39 -32.05 -6.10 31.29
CA SER A 39 -33.12 -6.03 30.29
C SER A 39 -33.18 -7.39 29.62
N GLU A 40 -34.24 -8.15 29.91
CA GLU A 40 -34.47 -9.46 29.30
C GLU A 40 -34.41 -9.33 27.78
N SER A 41 -33.42 -9.96 27.17
CA SER A 41 -33.43 -10.15 25.72
C SER A 41 -34.56 -11.12 25.41
N ALA A 42 -35.59 -10.64 24.72
CA ALA A 42 -36.45 -11.51 23.93
C ALA A 42 -35.57 -12.48 23.11
N PRO A 43 -36.03 -13.74 22.87
CA PRO A 43 -35.22 -14.73 22.17
C PRO A 43 -34.71 -14.14 20.86
N SER A 44 -33.39 -14.21 20.66
CA SER A 44 -32.77 -13.57 19.50
C SER A 44 -33.28 -14.21 18.21
N GLN A 45 -34.09 -13.47 17.46
CA GLN A 45 -34.10 -13.59 16.00
C GLN A 45 -32.64 -13.65 15.52
N GLY A 46 -32.32 -14.52 14.56
CA GLY A 46 -30.95 -14.69 14.07
C GLY A 46 -30.33 -13.34 13.64
N ASP A 47 -29.00 -13.23 13.72
CA ASP A 47 -28.34 -12.05 13.13
C ASP A 47 -28.53 -12.12 11.61
N TRP A 48 -29.46 -11.29 11.11
CA TRP A 48 -29.82 -11.22 9.70
C TRP A 48 -28.61 -11.04 8.77
N ARG A 49 -27.49 -10.50 9.27
CA ARG A 49 -26.24 -10.33 8.51
C ARG A 49 -25.60 -11.68 8.21
N VAL A 50 -25.69 -12.64 9.12
CA VAL A 50 -25.21 -14.02 8.92
C VAL A 50 -26.08 -14.70 7.87
N GLU A 51 -27.40 -14.66 8.03
CA GLU A 51 -28.36 -15.24 7.08
C GLU A 51 -28.20 -14.64 5.66
N THR A 52 -28.05 -13.31 5.57
CA THR A 52 -27.80 -12.59 4.30
C THR A 52 -26.46 -12.97 3.68
N LEU A 53 -25.42 -13.11 4.49
CA LEU A 53 -24.08 -13.48 4.03
C LEU A 53 -24.02 -14.95 3.57
N ASP A 54 -24.75 -15.86 4.21
CA ASP A 54 -24.88 -17.26 3.79
C ASP A 54 -25.69 -17.39 2.48
N GLU A 55 -26.75 -16.60 2.29
CA GLU A 55 -27.46 -16.53 1.01
C GLU A 55 -26.58 -15.94 -0.11
N VAL A 56 -25.84 -14.86 0.16
CA VAL A 56 -24.84 -14.33 -0.79
C VAL A 56 -23.79 -15.40 -1.13
N ARG A 57 -23.24 -16.08 -0.12
CA ARG A 57 -22.25 -17.16 -0.28
C ARG A 57 -22.78 -18.25 -1.21
N ARG A 58 -24.01 -18.71 -1.00
CA ARG A 58 -24.71 -19.67 -1.86
C ARG A 58 -24.82 -19.15 -3.30
N ILE A 59 -25.28 -17.91 -3.48
CA ILE A 59 -25.44 -17.29 -4.81
C ILE A 59 -24.09 -17.19 -5.54
N ILE A 60 -23.00 -16.85 -4.84
CA ILE A 60 -21.64 -16.76 -5.39
C ILE A 60 -21.15 -18.13 -5.86
N LEU A 61 -21.21 -19.16 -5.01
CA LEU A 61 -20.75 -20.52 -5.35
C LEU A 61 -21.62 -21.18 -6.42
N GLU A 62 -22.90 -20.83 -6.51
CA GLU A 62 -23.78 -21.23 -7.62
C GLU A 62 -23.58 -20.41 -8.92
N ALA A 63 -22.80 -19.32 -8.90
CA ALA A 63 -22.51 -18.54 -10.10
C ALA A 63 -21.41 -19.19 -10.95
N ASP A 64 -20.45 -19.85 -10.29
CA ASP A 64 -19.29 -20.50 -10.89
C ASP A 64 -18.69 -21.52 -9.88
N PRO A 65 -18.61 -22.82 -10.23
CA PRO A 65 -18.13 -23.86 -9.33
C PRO A 65 -16.62 -23.81 -9.04
N ASP A 66 -15.83 -23.09 -9.85
CA ASP A 66 -14.38 -22.97 -9.67
C ASP A 66 -13.99 -21.84 -8.69
N ILE A 67 -14.97 -21.15 -8.10
CA ILE A 67 -14.72 -20.10 -7.09
C ILE A 67 -14.23 -20.73 -5.78
N THR A 68 -13.04 -20.31 -5.35
CA THR A 68 -12.52 -20.61 -4.02
C THR A 68 -13.04 -19.61 -2.98
N GLU A 69 -13.37 -20.12 -1.79
CA GLU A 69 -13.74 -19.33 -0.62
C GLU A 69 -12.62 -19.42 0.44
N GLU A 70 -12.13 -18.28 0.90
CA GLU A 70 -11.12 -18.18 1.96
C GLU A 70 -11.57 -17.20 3.05
N ARG A 71 -11.06 -17.36 4.27
CA ARG A 71 -11.22 -16.37 5.35
C ARG A 71 -9.90 -15.64 5.57
N LYS A 72 -9.88 -14.33 5.33
CA LYS A 72 -8.67 -13.48 5.42
C LYS A 72 -8.82 -12.43 6.51
N TRP A 73 -7.68 -11.88 6.95
CA TRP A 73 -7.59 -10.83 7.98
C TRP A 73 -8.28 -11.15 9.32
N ILE A 74 -8.17 -12.41 9.78
CA ILE A 74 -8.54 -12.83 11.14
C ILE A 74 -7.74 -12.00 12.16
N LYS A 75 -8.42 -11.43 13.15
CA LYS A 75 -7.85 -10.57 14.20
C LYS A 75 -8.54 -10.86 15.53
N PRO A 76 -7.97 -10.50 16.70
CA PRO A 76 -8.67 -10.62 17.98
C PRO A 76 -10.03 -9.89 18.02
N SER A 77 -10.18 -8.81 17.26
CA SER A 77 -11.44 -8.05 17.10
C SER A 77 -12.37 -8.57 15.98
N ASN A 78 -11.92 -9.53 15.17
CA ASN A 78 -12.76 -10.28 14.22
C ASN A 78 -12.23 -11.73 14.11
N PRO A 79 -12.63 -12.63 15.03
CA PRO A 79 -12.14 -14.01 15.04
C PRO A 79 -12.71 -14.85 13.88
N ALA A 80 -13.82 -14.44 13.26
CA ALA A 80 -14.39 -15.12 12.09
C ALA A 80 -13.66 -14.78 10.77
N GLY A 81 -12.79 -13.77 10.78
CA GLY A 81 -12.17 -13.21 9.58
C GLY A 81 -13.17 -12.56 8.64
N VAL A 82 -12.71 -12.22 7.44
CA VAL A 82 -13.53 -11.72 6.35
C VAL A 82 -13.56 -12.78 5.25
N PRO A 83 -14.74 -13.29 4.86
CA PRO A 83 -14.92 -14.07 3.65
C PRO A 83 -14.40 -13.36 2.41
N VAL A 84 -13.64 -14.08 1.59
CA VAL A 84 -13.09 -13.64 0.32
C VAL A 84 -13.34 -14.72 -0.70
N TRP A 85 -13.95 -14.35 -1.82
CA TRP A 85 -14.19 -15.25 -2.95
C TRP A 85 -13.25 -14.92 -4.11
N SER A 86 -12.69 -15.94 -4.74
CA SER A 86 -11.74 -15.79 -5.83
C SER A 86 -11.86 -16.86 -6.91
N HIS A 87 -11.78 -16.42 -8.15
CA HIS A 87 -11.42 -17.24 -9.31
C HIS A 87 -10.57 -16.33 -10.21
N ALA A 88 -9.38 -16.80 -10.58
CA ALA A 88 -8.39 -16.05 -11.36
C ALA A 88 -7.96 -14.69 -10.73
N GLY A 89 -8.15 -14.55 -9.41
CA GLY A 89 -8.01 -13.29 -8.67
C GLY A 89 -9.16 -13.12 -7.68
N ILE A 90 -9.05 -12.15 -6.77
CA ILE A 90 -10.15 -11.84 -5.84
C ILE A 90 -11.31 -11.23 -6.62
N ILE A 91 -12.50 -11.79 -6.43
CA ILE A 91 -13.76 -11.27 -6.97
C ILE A 91 -14.28 -10.20 -6.01
N CYS A 92 -14.67 -10.61 -4.80
CA CYS A 92 -15.17 -9.72 -3.76
C CYS A 92 -14.85 -10.21 -2.34
N THR A 93 -14.91 -9.28 -1.38
CA THR A 93 -14.99 -9.57 0.07
C THR A 93 -16.46 -9.57 0.52
N GLY A 94 -16.77 -10.27 1.61
CA GLY A 94 -18.07 -10.17 2.31
C GLY A 94 -17.87 -9.69 3.75
N GLU A 95 -18.34 -8.49 4.07
CA GLU A 95 -18.10 -7.84 5.36
C GLU A 95 -19.42 -7.43 6.03
N THR A 96 -19.58 -7.74 7.32
CA THR A 96 -20.77 -7.38 8.10
C THR A 96 -20.54 -6.07 8.86
N TYR A 97 -21.42 -5.09 8.64
CA TYR A 97 -21.46 -3.82 9.34
C TYR A 97 -22.77 -3.66 10.11
N LYS A 98 -22.83 -2.71 11.05
CA LYS A 98 -24.02 -2.52 11.91
C LYS A 98 -25.34 -2.34 11.13
N GLN A 99 -25.32 -1.85 9.90
CA GLN A 99 -26.54 -1.62 9.10
C GLN A 99 -26.56 -2.35 7.74
N VAL A 100 -25.45 -2.92 7.29
CA VAL A 100 -25.31 -3.48 5.93
C VAL A 100 -24.42 -4.71 5.90
N VAL A 101 -24.70 -5.64 5.00
CA VAL A 101 -23.72 -6.62 4.51
C VAL A 101 -23.09 -6.04 3.24
N LYS A 102 -21.78 -5.80 3.27
CA LYS A 102 -21.01 -5.15 2.20
C LYS A 102 -20.28 -6.18 1.36
N LEU A 103 -20.52 -6.14 0.05
CA LEU A 103 -19.75 -6.88 -0.96
C LEU A 103 -18.83 -5.92 -1.71
N THR A 104 -17.53 -5.95 -1.43
CA THR A 104 -16.56 -5.06 -2.12
C THR A 104 -15.92 -5.79 -3.29
N PHE A 105 -16.23 -5.40 -4.52
CA PHE A 105 -15.67 -6.00 -5.73
C PHE A 105 -14.31 -5.37 -6.08
N MET A 106 -13.26 -6.19 -6.14
CA MET A 106 -11.88 -5.71 -6.27
C MET A 106 -11.55 -5.07 -7.62
N ARG A 107 -12.28 -5.49 -8.67
CA ARG A 107 -12.30 -4.87 -10.01
C ARG A 107 -13.65 -4.24 -10.35
N GLY A 108 -14.45 -3.87 -9.33
CA GLY A 108 -15.82 -3.41 -9.51
C GLY A 108 -16.00 -2.30 -10.55
N ALA A 109 -15.03 -1.39 -10.72
CA ALA A 109 -15.10 -0.32 -11.72
C ALA A 109 -15.06 -0.80 -13.19
N ALA A 110 -14.47 -1.98 -13.46
CA ALA A 110 -14.38 -2.56 -14.81
C ALA A 110 -15.65 -3.32 -15.23
N LEU A 111 -16.53 -3.65 -14.28
CA LEU A 111 -17.70 -4.51 -14.53
C LEU A 111 -18.86 -3.73 -15.12
N LYS A 112 -19.55 -4.31 -16.11
CA LYS A 112 -20.85 -3.76 -16.55
C LYS A 112 -21.90 -4.09 -15.50
N ASP A 113 -22.64 -3.07 -15.07
CA ASP A 113 -23.72 -3.21 -14.09
C ASP A 113 -25.04 -2.67 -14.66
N PRO A 114 -25.70 -3.42 -15.55
CA PRO A 114 -26.95 -2.99 -16.19
C PRO A 114 -28.15 -2.98 -15.22
N ARG A 115 -28.03 -3.64 -14.06
CA ARG A 115 -29.07 -3.72 -13.02
C ARG A 115 -28.86 -2.70 -11.90
N LYS A 116 -27.73 -1.98 -11.89
CA LYS A 116 -27.34 -0.97 -10.90
C LYS A 116 -27.29 -1.54 -9.48
N LEU A 117 -26.72 -2.74 -9.33
CA LEU A 117 -26.50 -3.36 -8.03
C LEU A 117 -25.46 -2.60 -7.19
N PHE A 118 -24.46 -1.99 -7.82
CA PHE A 118 -23.50 -1.17 -7.10
C PHE A 118 -24.18 0.11 -6.61
N ASN A 119 -24.26 0.25 -5.28
CA ASN A 119 -24.83 1.40 -4.58
C ASN A 119 -23.79 2.14 -3.70
N SER A 120 -22.57 1.59 -3.57
CA SER A 120 -21.55 2.05 -2.65
C SER A 120 -20.17 2.09 -3.31
N SER A 121 -19.28 2.98 -2.85
CA SER A 121 -17.92 3.18 -3.39
C SER A 121 -17.86 3.47 -4.90
N LEU A 122 -18.83 4.21 -5.44
CA LEU A 122 -19.04 4.36 -6.89
C LEU A 122 -18.01 5.24 -7.63
N GLU A 123 -17.36 6.16 -6.92
CA GLU A 123 -16.38 7.11 -7.46
C GLU A 123 -14.96 6.51 -7.59
N GLY A 124 -14.76 5.28 -7.12
CA GLY A 124 -13.47 4.59 -7.15
C GLY A 124 -13.08 4.12 -8.56
N ASN A 125 -11.83 4.37 -8.96
CA ASN A 125 -11.30 3.95 -10.27
C ASN A 125 -11.02 2.44 -10.40
N ALA A 126 -11.14 1.67 -9.33
CA ALA A 126 -10.83 0.23 -9.30
C ALA A 126 -11.96 -0.61 -8.68
N ARG A 127 -12.46 -0.21 -7.50
CA ARG A 127 -13.46 -0.95 -6.73
C ARG A 127 -14.82 -0.28 -6.79
N ARG A 128 -15.88 -1.08 -6.67
CA ARG A 128 -17.24 -0.66 -6.31
C ARG A 128 -17.81 -1.68 -5.32
N ALA A 129 -18.82 -1.27 -4.55
CA ALA A 129 -19.40 -2.11 -3.51
C ALA A 129 -20.93 -2.15 -3.58
N ILE A 130 -21.49 -3.25 -3.07
CA ILE A 130 -22.92 -3.46 -2.85
C ILE A 130 -23.11 -3.50 -1.34
N ASP A 131 -23.84 -2.54 -0.79
CA ASP A 131 -24.26 -2.49 0.60
C ASP A 131 -25.71 -2.98 0.68
N ILE A 132 -25.90 -4.20 1.19
CA ILE A 132 -27.20 -4.88 1.31
C ILE A 132 -27.79 -4.59 2.69
N SER A 133 -29.00 -4.04 2.73
CA SER A 133 -29.69 -3.65 3.97
C SER A 133 -30.54 -4.77 4.56
N GLU A 134 -30.94 -4.64 5.83
CA GLU A 134 -31.85 -5.58 6.51
C GLU A 134 -33.18 -5.72 5.74
N GLY A 135 -33.55 -6.95 5.38
CA GLY A 135 -34.78 -7.25 4.62
C GLY A 135 -34.72 -6.91 3.12
N GLU A 136 -33.57 -6.47 2.59
CA GLU A 136 -33.40 -6.21 1.17
C GLU A 136 -33.40 -7.52 0.35
N LYS A 137 -34.19 -7.57 -0.73
CA LYS A 137 -34.27 -8.74 -1.60
C LYS A 137 -33.13 -8.74 -2.61
N ILE A 138 -32.18 -9.66 -2.45
CA ILE A 138 -31.09 -9.88 -3.39
C ILE A 138 -31.66 -10.37 -4.74
N ASP A 139 -31.41 -9.65 -5.83
CA ASP A 139 -31.65 -10.13 -7.20
C ASP A 139 -30.59 -11.20 -7.53
N SER A 140 -30.85 -12.45 -7.12
CA SER A 140 -29.89 -13.55 -7.26
C SER A 140 -29.43 -13.75 -8.72
N LYS A 141 -30.29 -13.47 -9.70
CA LYS A 141 -29.94 -13.59 -11.12
C LYS A 141 -28.97 -12.48 -11.54
N ALA A 142 -29.21 -11.24 -11.13
CA ALA A 142 -28.30 -10.13 -11.39
C ALA A 142 -26.97 -10.30 -10.65
N LEU A 143 -26.99 -10.78 -9.40
CA LEU A 143 -25.78 -11.01 -8.62
C LEU A 143 -24.92 -12.13 -9.24
N LYS A 144 -25.52 -13.26 -9.68
CA LYS A 144 -24.78 -14.30 -10.43
C LYS A 144 -24.15 -13.75 -11.71
N ALA A 145 -24.88 -12.99 -12.50
CA ALA A 145 -24.36 -12.38 -13.72
C ALA A 145 -23.20 -11.41 -13.45
N LEU A 146 -23.25 -10.67 -12.33
CA LEU A 146 -22.17 -9.78 -11.90
C LEU A 146 -20.92 -10.55 -11.41
N ILE A 147 -21.11 -11.65 -10.68
CA ILE A 147 -20.02 -12.56 -10.28
C ILE A 147 -19.36 -13.19 -11.50
N GLN A 148 -20.15 -13.73 -12.44
CA GLN A 148 -19.63 -14.28 -13.70
C GLN A 148 -18.88 -13.24 -14.55
N ALA A 149 -19.35 -11.99 -14.57
CA ALA A 149 -18.63 -10.89 -15.22
C ALA A 149 -17.30 -10.57 -14.51
N ALA A 150 -17.25 -10.67 -13.17
CA ALA A 150 -16.03 -10.49 -12.39
C ALA A 150 -15.01 -11.61 -12.60
N VAL A 151 -15.47 -12.86 -12.68
CA VAL A 151 -14.67 -14.03 -13.09
C VAL A 151 -14.10 -13.80 -14.49
N ALA A 152 -14.93 -13.42 -15.46
CA ALA A 152 -14.49 -13.21 -16.84
C ALA A 152 -13.44 -12.08 -16.96
N GLU A 153 -13.57 -11.00 -16.19
CA GLU A 153 -12.57 -9.93 -16.14
C GLU A 153 -11.27 -10.38 -15.43
N ASN A 154 -11.35 -11.22 -14.40
CA ASN A 154 -10.18 -11.84 -13.77
C ASN A 154 -9.47 -12.83 -14.72
N LEU A 155 -10.21 -13.71 -15.40
CA LEU A 155 -9.67 -14.64 -16.41
C LEU A 155 -9.05 -13.91 -17.60
N LYS A 156 -9.66 -12.80 -18.05
CA LYS A 156 -9.07 -11.91 -19.07
C LYS A 156 -7.77 -11.27 -18.59
N ALA A 157 -7.66 -10.94 -17.30
CA ALA A 157 -6.40 -10.47 -16.70
C ALA A 157 -5.36 -11.60 -16.51
N GLN A 158 -5.79 -12.88 -16.48
CA GLN A 158 -4.89 -14.05 -16.37
C GLN A 158 -4.54 -14.75 -17.69
N ASN A 159 -5.20 -14.45 -18.82
CA ASN A 159 -4.94 -15.05 -20.13
C ASN A 159 -4.16 -14.13 -21.11
N PRO A 160 -2.83 -13.98 -20.98
CA PRO A 160 -2.00 -13.32 -21.99
C PRO A 160 -1.65 -14.30 -23.13
N LYS A 161 -2.62 -14.68 -23.97
CA LYS A 161 -2.38 -15.55 -25.15
C LYS A 161 -3.00 -15.04 -26.45
N ALA A 162 -2.35 -14.04 -27.04
CA ALA A 162 -1.73 -14.17 -28.37
C ALA A 162 -0.85 -12.93 -28.63
N LYS A 163 0.42 -13.15 -28.95
CA LYS A 163 1.32 -12.06 -29.33
C LYS A 163 0.88 -11.50 -30.69
N SER A 164 0.53 -10.21 -30.75
CA SER A 164 1.06 -9.43 -31.88
C SER A 164 2.58 -9.53 -31.81
N PRO A 165 3.31 -9.72 -32.92
CA PRO A 165 4.77 -9.64 -32.89
C PRO A 165 5.17 -8.30 -32.26
N PRO A 166 6.31 -8.22 -31.56
CA PRO A 166 6.73 -6.96 -30.98
C PRO A 166 6.81 -5.93 -32.10
N LYS A 167 5.92 -4.92 -32.06
CA LYS A 167 6.09 -3.74 -32.91
C LYS A 167 7.41 -3.12 -32.49
N ALA A 168 8.43 -3.32 -33.31
CA ALA A 168 9.62 -2.51 -33.25
C ALA A 168 9.18 -1.05 -33.34
N SER A 169 9.70 -0.21 -32.43
CA SER A 169 9.29 1.17 -32.15
C SER A 169 7.92 1.36 -31.45
N GLY A 170 7.91 2.10 -30.34
CA GLY A 170 6.65 2.46 -29.66
C GLY A 170 6.70 2.93 -28.19
N LYS A 171 7.79 3.56 -27.71
CA LYS A 171 7.99 4.13 -26.35
C LYS A 171 7.55 3.25 -25.15
N VAL A 172 8.53 2.80 -24.35
CA VAL A 172 8.25 2.34 -22.98
C VAL A 172 7.53 3.45 -22.21
N VAL A 173 6.44 3.09 -21.53
CA VAL A 173 5.62 4.02 -20.73
C VAL A 173 6.44 4.47 -19.52
N LEU A 174 6.43 5.77 -19.22
CA LEU A 174 7.03 6.32 -18.01
C LEU A 174 5.95 6.56 -16.96
N LEU A 175 6.22 6.16 -15.73
CA LEU A 175 5.39 6.47 -14.56
C LEU A 175 5.52 7.95 -14.19
N SER A 176 4.65 8.42 -13.29
CA SER A 176 4.81 9.71 -12.61
C SER A 176 6.20 9.82 -11.98
N GLY A 177 6.97 10.85 -12.34
CA GLY A 177 8.37 11.00 -11.95
C GLY A 177 9.38 10.54 -13.01
N GLY A 178 8.94 10.04 -14.17
CA GLY A 178 9.81 9.67 -15.29
C GLY A 178 10.39 8.25 -15.22
N ASN A 179 9.99 7.45 -14.23
CA ASN A 179 10.49 6.09 -14.05
C ASN A 179 9.95 5.12 -15.12
N PRO A 180 10.80 4.38 -15.85
CA PRO A 180 10.33 3.37 -16.81
C PRO A 180 9.41 2.31 -16.20
N GLN A 181 8.24 2.11 -16.79
CA GLN A 181 7.31 1.06 -16.42
C GLN A 181 7.70 -0.25 -17.11
N ILE A 182 8.50 -1.07 -16.42
CA ILE A 182 8.94 -2.37 -16.89
C ILE A 182 8.36 -3.47 -15.99
N ALA A 183 7.76 -4.48 -16.61
CA ALA A 183 7.16 -5.60 -15.91
C ALA A 183 8.21 -6.36 -15.06
N LYS A 184 7.78 -6.92 -13.92
CA LYS A 184 8.64 -7.74 -13.06
C LYS A 184 9.13 -8.97 -13.85
N ALA A 185 10.44 -9.12 -13.97
CA ALA A 185 11.09 -10.28 -14.57
C ALA A 185 12.52 -10.42 -14.04
N ASP A 186 13.02 -11.65 -13.95
CA ASP A 186 14.42 -11.95 -13.65
C ASP A 186 15.28 -11.96 -14.94
N GLY A 187 16.60 -11.78 -14.78
CA GLY A 187 17.58 -11.77 -15.86
C GLY A 187 18.03 -10.38 -16.30
N ASP A 188 18.97 -10.35 -17.24
CA ASP A 188 19.57 -9.12 -17.79
C ASP A 188 18.63 -8.37 -18.76
N ALA A 189 17.94 -9.09 -19.66
CA ALA A 189 17.05 -8.52 -20.65
C ALA A 189 16.02 -7.47 -20.12
N PRO A 190 15.30 -7.69 -18.99
CA PRO A 190 14.41 -6.65 -18.44
C PRO A 190 15.17 -5.44 -17.87
N VAL A 191 16.39 -5.62 -17.38
CA VAL A 191 17.25 -4.52 -16.90
C VAL A 191 17.76 -3.68 -18.08
N GLN A 192 18.20 -4.31 -19.17
CA GLN A 192 18.57 -3.59 -20.40
C GLN A 192 17.37 -2.84 -21.00
N ALA A 193 16.17 -3.45 -21.00
CA ALA A 193 14.94 -2.79 -21.43
C ALA A 193 14.57 -1.59 -20.54
N TYR A 194 14.85 -1.65 -19.24
CA TYR A 194 14.70 -0.51 -18.34
C TYR A 194 15.71 0.60 -18.67
N ILE A 195 17.00 0.26 -18.81
CA ILE A 195 18.08 1.23 -19.10
C ILE A 195 17.85 1.96 -20.43
N ALA A 196 17.46 1.22 -21.48
CA ALA A 196 17.11 1.79 -22.78
C ALA A 196 15.86 2.70 -22.75
N ALA A 197 15.05 2.62 -21.69
CA ALA A 197 13.85 3.42 -21.49
C ALA A 197 14.04 4.62 -20.55
N MET A 198 15.17 4.71 -19.83
CA MET A 198 15.44 5.84 -18.94
C MET A 198 15.52 7.15 -19.76
N PRO A 199 14.87 8.25 -19.33
CA PRO A 199 14.77 9.46 -20.15
C PRO A 199 16.04 10.31 -20.14
N GLY A 200 16.51 10.68 -21.32
CA GLY A 200 17.67 11.58 -21.51
C GLY A 200 18.97 11.00 -20.99
N TRP A 201 19.82 11.86 -20.40
CA TRP A 201 21.10 11.51 -19.77
C TRP A 201 21.04 10.32 -18.81
N LYS A 202 19.87 10.06 -18.22
CA LYS A 202 19.66 8.96 -17.27
C LYS A 202 19.86 7.58 -17.92
N SER A 203 19.67 7.44 -19.24
CA SER A 203 19.98 6.19 -19.95
C SER A 203 21.48 5.92 -19.97
N ASP A 204 22.31 6.93 -20.23
CA ASP A 204 23.76 6.78 -20.28
C ASP A 204 24.34 6.56 -18.88
N LEU A 205 23.80 7.23 -17.85
CA LEU A 205 24.10 6.88 -16.46
C LEU A 205 23.69 5.43 -16.14
N GLY A 206 22.51 4.98 -16.57
CA GLY A 206 22.04 3.61 -16.37
C GLY A 206 22.97 2.55 -16.98
N LYS A 207 23.49 2.80 -18.18
CA LYS A 207 24.51 1.96 -18.84
C LYS A 207 25.80 1.91 -18.04
N ARG A 208 26.34 3.07 -17.61
CA ARG A 208 27.56 3.16 -16.79
C ARG A 208 27.41 2.41 -15.47
N LEU A 209 26.28 2.55 -14.78
CA LEU A 209 25.98 1.81 -13.56
C LEU A 209 25.97 0.29 -13.81
N ASP A 210 25.26 -0.18 -14.84
CA ASP A 210 25.18 -1.61 -15.19
C ASP A 210 26.55 -2.20 -15.57
N GLU A 211 27.36 -1.45 -16.32
CA GLU A 211 28.73 -1.83 -16.68
C GLU A 211 29.61 -1.94 -15.43
N ILE A 212 29.62 -0.93 -14.56
CA ILE A 212 30.39 -0.95 -13.30
C ILE A 212 29.97 -2.15 -12.44
N ILE A 213 28.67 -2.41 -12.31
CA ILE A 213 28.16 -3.51 -11.49
C ILE A 213 28.57 -4.87 -12.08
N THR A 214 28.34 -5.08 -13.38
CA THR A 214 28.64 -6.33 -14.09
C THR A 214 30.16 -6.61 -14.12
N ARG A 215 30.98 -5.57 -14.29
CA ARG A 215 32.46 -5.64 -14.21
C ARG A 215 32.96 -5.98 -12.81
N THR A 216 32.29 -5.47 -11.77
CA THR A 216 32.74 -5.63 -10.37
C THR A 216 32.32 -6.96 -9.77
N VAL A 217 31.18 -7.51 -10.18
CA VAL A 217 30.61 -8.75 -9.66
C VAL A 217 30.34 -9.72 -10.82
N PRO A 218 31.33 -10.55 -11.20
CA PRO A 218 31.11 -11.63 -12.16
C PRO A 218 29.96 -12.52 -11.68
N ASN A 219 29.05 -12.87 -12.60
CA ASN A 219 27.80 -13.60 -12.33
C ASN A 219 26.77 -12.86 -11.46
N VAL A 220 26.77 -11.52 -11.44
CA VAL A 220 25.71 -10.73 -10.79
C VAL A 220 24.31 -11.15 -11.27
N ARG A 221 23.42 -11.46 -10.32
CA ARG A 221 22.00 -11.69 -10.61
C ARG A 221 21.31 -10.36 -10.86
N LYS A 222 20.65 -10.24 -12.02
CA LYS A 222 19.85 -9.08 -12.41
C LYS A 222 18.35 -9.41 -12.39
N ALA A 223 17.52 -8.43 -12.09
CA ALA A 223 16.06 -8.49 -12.26
C ALA A 223 15.45 -7.08 -12.30
N VAL A 224 14.22 -6.96 -12.81
CA VAL A 224 13.35 -5.80 -12.53
C VAL A 224 12.28 -6.20 -11.52
N LYS A 225 12.13 -5.42 -10.45
CA LYS A 225 11.14 -5.61 -9.38
C LYS A 225 10.57 -4.26 -9.00
N TRP A 226 9.24 -4.16 -8.86
CA TRP A 226 8.51 -2.90 -8.57
C TRP A 226 8.86 -1.71 -9.50
N ASN A 227 9.20 -1.99 -10.77
CA ASN A 227 9.70 -1.00 -11.76
C ASN A 227 11.07 -0.39 -11.41
N SER A 228 11.95 -1.11 -10.72
CA SER A 228 13.38 -0.76 -10.55
C SER A 228 14.26 -1.95 -10.95
N PRO A 229 15.45 -1.73 -11.52
CA PRO A 229 16.51 -2.73 -11.59
C PRO A 229 16.99 -3.11 -10.18
N PHE A 230 17.26 -4.40 -10.00
CA PHE A 230 17.82 -5.02 -8.80
C PHE A 230 19.02 -5.86 -9.18
N TYR A 231 20.07 -5.77 -8.37
CA TYR A 231 21.34 -6.48 -8.51
C TYR A 231 21.63 -7.24 -7.22
N GLY A 232 22.06 -8.49 -7.36
CA GLY A 232 22.22 -9.42 -6.25
C GLY A 232 23.24 -10.51 -6.55
N SER A 233 23.51 -11.34 -5.55
CA SER A 233 24.36 -12.52 -5.66
C SER A 233 23.53 -13.77 -5.43
N GLU A 234 23.85 -14.86 -6.12
CA GLU A 234 23.14 -16.13 -5.95
C GLU A 234 23.26 -16.63 -4.50
N GLY A 235 22.17 -17.11 -3.91
CA GLY A 235 22.10 -17.52 -2.50
C GLY A 235 22.18 -16.40 -1.45
N GLN A 236 22.61 -15.18 -1.81
CA GLN A 236 22.81 -14.07 -0.86
C GLN A 236 21.76 -12.95 -0.94
N GLY A 237 20.90 -12.92 -1.96
CA GLY A 237 19.85 -11.90 -2.09
C GLY A 237 20.29 -10.65 -2.87
N TRP A 238 19.59 -9.54 -2.67
CA TRP A 238 19.79 -8.29 -3.44
C TRP A 238 20.61 -7.28 -2.65
N PHE A 239 21.71 -6.76 -3.22
CA PHE A 239 22.60 -5.81 -2.56
C PHE A 239 22.39 -4.36 -3.04
N LEU A 240 21.93 -4.16 -4.28
CA LEU A 240 21.73 -2.83 -4.89
C LEU A 240 20.43 -2.77 -5.72
N SER A 241 19.79 -1.60 -5.72
CA SER A 241 18.75 -1.24 -6.70
C SER A 241 18.92 0.23 -7.09
N PHE A 242 18.47 0.62 -8.29
CA PHE A 242 18.34 2.03 -8.65
C PHE A 242 16.97 2.39 -9.22
N HIS A 243 16.57 3.65 -9.05
CA HIS A 243 15.27 4.16 -9.48
C HIS A 243 15.42 5.53 -10.14
N VAL A 244 14.68 5.79 -11.22
CA VAL A 244 14.63 7.09 -11.89
C VAL A 244 13.62 7.98 -11.20
N LEU A 245 14.05 9.18 -10.82
CA LEU A 245 13.18 10.26 -10.34
C LEU A 245 13.31 11.46 -11.29
N THR A 246 12.40 12.43 -11.18
CA THR A 246 12.30 13.54 -12.14
C THR A 246 13.62 14.28 -12.36
N ARG A 247 14.39 14.50 -11.28
CA ARG A 247 15.62 15.31 -11.27
C ARG A 247 16.92 14.50 -11.17
N TYR A 248 16.87 13.25 -10.72
CA TYR A 248 18.05 12.45 -10.38
C TYR A 248 17.78 10.94 -10.53
N VAL A 249 18.84 10.12 -10.53
CA VAL A 249 18.75 8.67 -10.36
C VAL A 249 19.20 8.35 -8.93
N LYS A 250 18.34 7.66 -8.17
CA LYS A 250 18.67 7.17 -6.82
C LYS A 250 19.31 5.79 -6.93
N VAL A 251 20.53 5.62 -6.43
CA VAL A 251 21.18 4.31 -6.30
C VAL A 251 21.21 3.92 -4.83
N THR A 252 20.45 2.88 -4.47
CA THR A 252 20.25 2.40 -3.10
C THR A 252 21.01 1.11 -2.88
N PHE A 253 21.79 1.07 -1.79
CA PHE A 253 22.41 -0.12 -1.22
C PHE A 253 21.58 -0.58 -0.02
N PHE A 254 21.20 -1.87 0.01
CA PHE A 254 20.26 -2.37 1.03
C PHE A 254 20.90 -2.51 2.41
N ASP A 255 22.16 -2.92 2.49
CA ASP A 255 23.00 -2.81 3.69
C ASP A 255 24.02 -1.68 3.49
N GLY A 256 23.50 -0.46 3.39
CA GLY A 256 24.29 0.72 3.04
C GLY A 256 25.07 1.31 4.22
N MET A 257 24.66 1.07 5.47
CA MET A 257 25.42 1.50 6.66
C MET A 257 26.74 0.75 6.84
N SER A 258 26.84 -0.47 6.31
CA SER A 258 28.03 -1.32 6.41
C SER A 258 29.09 -1.03 5.35
N LEU A 259 28.86 -0.06 4.47
CA LEU A 259 29.78 0.34 3.39
C LEU A 259 30.70 1.47 3.84
N GLN A 260 31.95 1.46 3.36
CA GLN A 260 32.94 2.50 3.63
C GLN A 260 33.38 3.21 2.33
N PRO A 261 33.35 4.56 2.29
CA PRO A 261 32.57 5.46 3.16
C PRO A 261 31.07 5.14 3.11
N ILE A 262 30.29 5.52 4.12
CA ILE A 262 28.83 5.32 4.11
C ILE A 262 28.21 6.23 3.04
N PRO A 263 27.35 5.73 2.12
CA PRO A 263 26.63 6.57 1.18
C PRO A 263 25.78 7.62 1.92
N PRO A 264 25.87 8.92 1.56
CA PRO A 264 25.35 10.02 2.37
C PRO A 264 23.82 10.04 2.53
N GLY A 265 23.05 9.48 1.59
CA GLY A 265 21.60 9.46 1.64
C GLY A 265 21.06 8.41 2.61
N GLY A 266 20.26 8.83 3.58
CA GLY A 266 19.62 7.93 4.55
C GLY A 266 18.59 8.65 5.41
N THR A 267 17.70 7.88 6.05
CA THR A 267 16.81 8.38 7.11
C THR A 267 16.69 7.31 8.20
N GLU A 268 16.25 7.69 9.41
CA GLU A 268 15.93 6.73 10.48
C GLU A 268 14.96 5.63 10.00
N LYS A 269 13.99 6.00 9.14
CA LYS A 269 13.01 5.08 8.55
C LYS A 269 13.58 4.10 7.52
N SER A 270 14.74 4.40 6.91
CA SER A 270 15.38 3.49 5.96
C SER A 270 16.29 2.45 6.61
N LYS A 271 16.44 2.50 7.95
CA LYS A 271 17.25 1.57 8.74
C LYS A 271 18.67 1.40 8.17
N GLU A 272 19.03 0.20 7.72
CA GLU A 272 20.33 -0.17 7.17
C GLU A 272 20.57 0.41 5.76
N ALA A 273 19.50 0.68 5.00
CA ALA A 273 19.62 1.12 3.61
C ALA A 273 20.15 2.56 3.50
N ARG A 274 21.11 2.77 2.61
CA ARG A 274 21.66 4.08 2.23
C ARG A 274 21.70 4.24 0.72
N TRP A 275 21.73 5.48 0.24
CA TRP A 275 21.71 5.78 -1.19
C TRP A 275 22.61 6.97 -1.56
N ILE A 276 22.84 7.12 -2.86
CA ILE A 276 23.20 8.40 -3.47
C ILE A 276 22.10 8.82 -4.45
N ASP A 277 21.91 10.12 -4.57
CA ASP A 277 21.03 10.75 -5.56
C ASP A 277 21.94 11.45 -6.57
N ILE A 278 22.06 10.89 -7.78
CA ILE A 278 22.94 11.38 -8.86
C ILE A 278 22.14 12.29 -9.79
N TYR A 279 22.56 13.54 -9.95
CA TYR A 279 21.94 14.55 -10.80
C TYR A 279 22.61 14.65 -12.19
N GLU A 280 22.06 15.48 -13.07
CA GLU A 280 22.48 15.61 -14.48
C GLU A 280 23.90 16.16 -14.66
N GLU A 281 24.27 17.10 -13.79
CA GLU A 281 25.58 17.76 -13.77
C GLU A 281 26.61 17.04 -12.88
N ASP A 282 26.23 15.94 -12.23
CA ASP A 282 27.11 15.20 -11.31
C ASP A 282 28.05 14.26 -12.09
N GLU A 283 29.36 14.41 -11.89
CA GLU A 283 30.30 13.38 -12.31
C GLU A 283 30.20 12.16 -11.39
N LEU A 284 29.78 11.02 -11.94
CA LEU A 284 29.83 9.74 -11.24
C LEU A 284 31.29 9.33 -10.99
N ASP A 285 31.71 9.33 -9.72
CA ASP A 285 32.93 8.64 -9.28
C ASP A 285 32.75 7.11 -9.43
N GLU A 286 33.15 6.61 -10.61
CA GLU A 286 33.05 5.19 -10.94
C GLU A 286 33.94 4.31 -10.05
N ALA A 287 35.06 4.85 -9.56
CA ALA A 287 35.97 4.12 -8.70
C ALA A 287 35.36 3.92 -7.31
N GLN A 288 34.66 4.93 -6.78
CA GLN A 288 33.92 4.82 -5.52
C GLN A 288 32.64 3.99 -5.69
N MET A 289 31.94 4.09 -6.82
CA MET A 289 30.81 3.20 -7.14
C MET A 289 31.26 1.73 -7.17
N ALA A 290 32.37 1.41 -7.85
CA ALA A 290 32.91 0.05 -7.88
C ALA A 290 33.32 -0.44 -6.48
N LYS A 291 33.94 0.42 -5.65
CA LYS A 291 34.25 0.08 -4.24
C LYS A 291 32.99 -0.24 -3.43
N TRP A 292 31.91 0.50 -3.61
CA TRP A 292 30.64 0.24 -2.92
C TRP A 292 29.97 -1.04 -3.40
N VAL A 293 29.89 -1.26 -4.72
CA VAL A 293 29.35 -2.49 -5.30
C VAL A 293 30.12 -3.71 -4.79
N LYS A 294 31.45 -3.66 -4.78
CA LYS A 294 32.30 -4.76 -4.28
C LYS A 294 32.05 -5.08 -2.81
N GLN A 295 31.87 -4.05 -1.97
CA GLN A 295 31.54 -4.23 -0.55
C GLN A 295 30.13 -4.80 -0.38
N ALA A 296 29.13 -4.22 -1.04
CA ALA A 296 27.74 -4.63 -0.92
C ALA A 296 27.50 -6.06 -1.40
N ALA A 297 28.19 -6.50 -2.46
CA ALA A 297 28.11 -7.87 -2.96
C ALA A 297 28.80 -8.92 -2.08
N ALA A 298 29.60 -8.50 -1.09
CA ALA A 298 30.20 -9.38 -0.09
C ALA A 298 29.36 -9.51 1.20
N LEU A 299 28.31 -8.70 1.34
CA LEU A 299 27.40 -8.70 2.48
C LEU A 299 26.13 -9.53 2.20
N PRO A 300 25.43 -10.02 3.24
CA PRO A 300 24.09 -10.57 3.08
C PRO A 300 23.14 -9.54 2.46
N GLY A 301 22.61 -9.85 1.29
CA GLY A 301 21.66 -9.01 0.58
C GLY A 301 20.25 -9.11 1.15
N TRP A 302 19.45 -8.08 0.87
CA TRP A 302 18.03 -8.06 1.23
C TRP A 302 17.25 -9.12 0.46
N THR A 303 16.36 -9.82 1.19
CA THR A 303 15.41 -10.77 0.61
C THR A 303 13.98 -10.30 0.94
N PRO A 304 13.13 -10.06 -0.07
CA PRO A 304 11.73 -9.67 0.10
C PRO A 304 10.79 -10.81 0.49
#